data_AF-A0A847Z334-F1
#
_entry.id   AF-A0A847Z334-F1
#
_cell.length_a   1.000
_cell.length_b   1.000
_cell.length_c   1.000
_cell.angle_alpha   90.00
_cell.angle_beta   90.00
_cell.angle_gamma   90.00
#
_symmetry.space_group_name_H-M   'P 1'
#
loop_
_entity.id
_entity.type
_entity.pdbx_description
1 polymer ?
#
loop_
_entity_poly.entity_id
_entity_poly.type
_entity_poly.pdbx_seq_one_letter_code
_entity_poly.pdbx_strand_id
1 'polypeptide(L)'
;MNSNLKIKILYDFKDGPWGGANQFLKVLRDEFINLGIYEEETEKAECIIFYSYQKLPEVVELKLKYPNKIFIHRLGGILGYHKGKEWAILDRLMNGVASKLPDWAIFVSGWLYEESKKLGFNSKRYSIIGNAVDPKIFNTDNRPNHNSQKTKLIASSWSGNIKKGFEFYEYLDKNLDWSRYEMSFVGNCPVHFKNIKIIPPLTSEKLADKLKERDIYITATKDDACSNAIIEALACGLPVAALNSGGNGEIVQKGGELFTNEKELIEKIELISREYQAYVGDIKYETIQTIAYKYINKIERLTDGKRKKINKILLYRTKITLFVFNKILIMKNFIQKIKAAKKMIYRYYKFTWHRNALEKLLLKNIWLLQGRVLDIGSKNRRYDQIIKAEEMVAIDLEENKEANVLYGDIEKGLNYPDNYFDSILCLEVVEYLNDFPKATREMYRLIKPGGAALLSIPFFSNEHDDNLRPTKKFAEKVFKESGFDKVEITTFGNSHTAIWDMTKRKSAQGGSVLKRKIGYYLFFLPWLLLIRMLKLDKKQDQYYSGLFIILTK
;
A
#
# COMPACT_ATOMS: atom_id res chain seq x y z
N MET A 1 -45.06 -8.27 2.74
CA MET A 1 -44.02 -8.68 1.78
C MET A 1 -44.63 -9.71 0.85
N ASN A 2 -44.44 -9.57 -0.46
CA ASN A 2 -44.89 -10.57 -1.40
C ASN A 2 -44.02 -11.85 -1.24
N SER A 3 -44.58 -12.91 -0.66
CA SER A 3 -43.85 -14.14 -0.32
C SER A 3 -43.26 -14.89 -1.53
N ASN A 4 -43.64 -14.46 -2.75
CA ASN A 4 -43.18 -15.07 -4.00
C ASN A 4 -41.99 -14.36 -4.64
N LEU A 5 -41.53 -13.22 -4.11
CA LEU A 5 -40.43 -12.48 -4.73
C LEU A 5 -39.13 -13.29 -4.71
N LYS A 6 -38.52 -13.52 -5.89
CA LYS A 6 -37.22 -14.20 -6.02
C LYS A 6 -36.12 -13.31 -6.60
N ILE A 7 -35.04 -13.11 -5.85
CA ILE A 7 -33.93 -12.21 -6.16
C ILE A 7 -32.61 -12.98 -6.29
N LYS A 8 -31.88 -12.76 -7.40
CA LYS A 8 -30.48 -13.19 -7.56
C LYS A 8 -29.55 -11.99 -7.53
N ILE A 9 -28.47 -12.08 -6.76
CA ILE A 9 -27.31 -11.20 -6.88
C ILE A 9 -26.29 -11.87 -7.79
N LEU A 10 -26.10 -11.34 -8.99
CA LEU A 10 -25.12 -11.80 -9.96
C LEU A 10 -23.74 -11.18 -9.66
N TYR A 11 -22.98 -11.89 -8.83
CA TYR A 11 -21.65 -11.50 -8.38
C TYR A 11 -20.81 -12.74 -8.03
N ASP A 12 -19.52 -12.71 -8.37
CA ASP A 12 -18.59 -13.79 -8.01
C ASP A 12 -18.07 -13.58 -6.58
N PHE A 13 -18.80 -14.11 -5.60
CA PHE A 13 -18.43 -14.01 -4.19
C PHE A 13 -17.05 -14.62 -3.91
N LYS A 14 -16.29 -13.95 -3.04
CA LYS A 14 -14.98 -14.39 -2.56
C LYS A 14 -15.02 -14.62 -1.06
N ASP A 15 -14.48 -15.75 -0.62
CA ASP A 15 -14.33 -16.09 0.79
C ASP A 15 -13.10 -15.43 1.42
N GLY A 16 -13.16 -15.21 2.74
CA GLY A 16 -12.15 -14.49 3.50
C GLY A 16 -12.21 -12.95 3.36
N PRO A 17 -11.21 -12.25 3.92
CA PRO A 17 -11.12 -10.80 3.87
C PRO A 17 -10.82 -10.31 2.44
N TRP A 18 -11.89 -9.90 1.74
CA TRP A 18 -11.81 -9.25 0.42
C TRP A 18 -12.26 -7.78 0.49
N GLY A 19 -12.30 -7.10 -0.66
CA GLY A 19 -12.70 -5.69 -0.75
C GLY A 19 -14.14 -5.41 -0.29
N GLY A 20 -14.40 -4.17 0.14
CA GLY A 20 -15.64 -3.79 0.82
C GLY A 20 -16.95 -4.12 0.07
N ALA A 21 -16.95 -4.03 -1.26
CA ALA A 21 -18.12 -4.41 -2.06
C ALA A 21 -18.49 -5.89 -1.91
N ASN A 22 -17.50 -6.79 -1.77
CA ASN A 22 -17.76 -8.22 -1.56
C ASN A 22 -18.41 -8.45 -0.20
N GLN A 23 -17.91 -7.79 0.86
CA GLN A 23 -18.48 -7.93 2.19
C GLN A 23 -19.92 -7.43 2.24
N PHE A 24 -20.18 -6.23 1.71
CA PHE A 24 -21.55 -5.71 1.64
C PHE A 24 -22.50 -6.62 0.86
N LEU A 25 -22.09 -7.11 -0.31
CA LEU A 25 -22.96 -7.96 -1.13
C LEU A 25 -23.23 -9.32 -0.46
N LYS A 26 -22.30 -9.85 0.33
CA LYS A 26 -22.53 -11.06 1.15
C LYS A 26 -23.59 -10.78 2.20
N VAL A 27 -23.43 -9.70 2.95
CA VAL A 27 -24.38 -9.31 4.01
C VAL A 27 -25.79 -9.05 3.43
N LEU A 28 -25.89 -8.42 2.25
CA LEU A 28 -27.16 -8.24 1.54
C LEU A 28 -27.77 -9.55 1.04
N ARG A 29 -26.96 -10.46 0.51
CA ARG A 29 -27.41 -11.80 0.11
C ARG A 29 -27.96 -12.56 1.31
N ASP A 30 -27.22 -12.58 2.40
CA ASP A 30 -27.56 -13.34 3.60
C ASP A 30 -28.85 -12.80 4.23
N GLU A 31 -29.08 -11.48 4.16
CA GLU A 31 -30.37 -10.88 4.54
C GLU A 31 -31.51 -11.32 3.62
N PHE A 32 -31.31 -11.38 2.30
CA PHE A 32 -32.32 -11.93 1.38
C PHE A 32 -32.59 -13.42 1.59
N ILE A 33 -31.59 -14.20 2.02
CA ILE A 33 -31.76 -15.60 2.41
C ILE A 33 -32.62 -15.68 3.68
N ASN A 34 -32.31 -14.87 4.70
CA ASN A 34 -33.09 -14.83 5.95
C ASN A 34 -34.56 -14.45 5.70
N LEU A 35 -34.82 -13.58 4.72
CA LEU A 35 -36.17 -13.18 4.31
C LEU A 35 -36.87 -14.20 3.39
N GLY A 36 -36.20 -15.29 2.98
CA GLY A 36 -36.77 -16.32 2.10
C GLY A 36 -36.95 -15.92 0.62
N ILE A 37 -36.34 -14.80 0.21
CA ILE A 37 -36.52 -14.21 -1.13
C ILE A 37 -35.29 -14.37 -2.04
N TYR A 38 -34.18 -14.90 -1.53
CA TYR A 38 -33.01 -15.18 -2.36
C TYR A 38 -33.24 -16.43 -3.23
N GLU A 39 -32.74 -16.38 -4.46
CA GLU A 39 -32.77 -17.50 -5.41
C GLU A 39 -31.35 -17.73 -5.95
N GLU A 40 -30.95 -19.00 -6.02
CA GLU A 40 -29.62 -19.40 -6.47
C GLU A 40 -29.54 -19.50 -7.99
N GLU A 41 -30.63 -19.96 -8.63
CA GLU A 41 -30.70 -20.12 -10.07
C GLU A 41 -31.18 -18.84 -10.75
N THR A 42 -30.32 -18.24 -11.59
CA THR A 42 -30.62 -16.99 -12.32
C THR A 42 -31.91 -17.10 -13.15
N GLU A 43 -32.20 -18.28 -13.69
CA GLU A 43 -33.40 -18.59 -14.47
C GLU A 43 -34.69 -18.50 -13.65
N LYS A 44 -34.65 -18.90 -12.38
CA LYS A 44 -35.80 -18.88 -11.46
C LYS A 44 -36.04 -17.52 -10.82
N ALA A 45 -35.00 -16.69 -10.73
CA ALA A 45 -35.11 -15.36 -10.13
C ALA A 45 -35.96 -14.40 -10.99
N GLU A 46 -36.84 -13.63 -10.37
CA GLU A 46 -37.63 -12.58 -11.03
C GLU A 46 -36.83 -11.27 -11.18
N CYS A 47 -35.95 -11.02 -10.21
CA CYS A 47 -35.06 -9.87 -10.19
C CYS A 47 -33.58 -10.30 -10.17
N ILE A 48 -32.79 -9.69 -11.04
CA ILE A 48 -31.34 -9.86 -11.12
C ILE A 48 -30.67 -8.53 -10.73
N ILE A 49 -29.99 -8.53 -9.59
CA ILE A 49 -29.12 -7.45 -9.15
C ILE A 49 -27.71 -7.78 -9.61
N PHE A 50 -27.05 -6.89 -10.33
CA PHE A 50 -25.66 -7.06 -10.73
C PHE A 50 -24.83 -5.87 -10.30
N TYR A 51 -23.55 -6.13 -10.00
CA TYR A 51 -22.64 -5.13 -9.48
C TYR A 51 -21.58 -4.74 -10.52
N SER A 52 -21.43 -3.42 -10.73
CA SER A 52 -20.35 -2.80 -11.50
C SER A 52 -20.15 -3.42 -12.90
N TYR A 53 -18.91 -3.70 -13.33
CA TYR A 53 -18.57 -4.05 -14.71
C TYR A 53 -18.30 -5.54 -14.95
N GLN A 54 -18.07 -6.32 -13.89
CA GLN A 54 -17.46 -7.65 -13.95
C GLN A 54 -18.30 -8.64 -14.77
N LYS A 55 -19.63 -8.50 -14.69
CA LYS A 55 -20.62 -9.39 -15.31
C LYS A 55 -21.38 -8.74 -16.48
N LEU A 56 -20.91 -7.60 -17.02
CA LEU A 56 -21.68 -6.84 -18.02
C LEU A 56 -22.07 -7.65 -19.26
N PRO A 57 -21.19 -8.44 -19.91
CA PRO A 57 -21.60 -9.24 -21.08
C PRO A 57 -22.68 -10.25 -20.73
N GLU A 58 -22.53 -10.96 -19.61
CA GLU A 58 -23.47 -11.96 -19.11
C GLU A 58 -24.84 -11.33 -18.81
N VAL A 59 -24.85 -10.16 -18.15
CA VAL A 59 -26.09 -9.40 -17.87
C VAL A 59 -26.79 -8.97 -19.15
N VAL A 60 -26.05 -8.53 -20.17
CA VAL A 60 -26.63 -8.15 -21.46
C VAL A 60 -27.24 -9.37 -22.17
N GLU A 61 -26.59 -10.52 -22.11
CA GLU A 61 -27.11 -11.79 -22.65
C GLU A 61 -28.37 -12.24 -21.91
N LEU A 62 -28.36 -12.18 -20.58
CA LEU A 62 -29.52 -12.49 -19.73
C LEU A 62 -30.70 -11.56 -20.02
N LYS A 63 -30.49 -10.26 -20.21
CA LYS A 63 -31.58 -9.32 -20.57
C LYS A 63 -32.16 -9.59 -21.96
N LEU A 64 -31.34 -10.06 -22.91
CA LEU A 64 -31.82 -10.49 -24.23
C LEU A 64 -32.64 -11.79 -24.16
N LYS A 65 -32.21 -12.75 -23.32
CA LYS A 65 -32.89 -14.03 -23.13
C LYS A 65 -34.18 -13.89 -22.32
N TYR A 66 -34.17 -13.05 -21.29
CA TYR A 66 -35.27 -12.85 -20.35
C TYR A 66 -35.67 -11.36 -20.25
N PRO A 67 -36.27 -10.78 -21.31
CA PRO A 67 -36.55 -9.34 -21.37
C PRO A 67 -37.55 -8.86 -20.30
N ASN A 68 -38.36 -9.77 -19.77
CA ASN A 68 -39.41 -9.47 -18.79
C ASN A 68 -38.92 -9.45 -17.33
N LYS A 69 -37.75 -10.04 -17.04
CA LYS A 69 -37.15 -9.99 -15.69
C LYS A 69 -36.73 -8.57 -15.33
N ILE A 70 -36.68 -8.28 -14.04
CA ILE A 70 -36.25 -7.00 -13.49
C ILE A 70 -34.73 -6.99 -13.37
N PHE A 71 -34.06 -5.98 -13.92
CA PHE A 71 -32.62 -5.83 -13.81
C PHE A 71 -32.27 -4.57 -13.00
N ILE A 72 -31.49 -4.75 -11.94
CA ILE A 72 -30.98 -3.67 -11.10
C ILE A 72 -29.47 -3.62 -11.21
N HIS A 73 -28.94 -2.44 -11.59
CA HIS A 73 -27.50 -2.22 -11.63
C HIS A 73 -27.04 -1.49 -10.38
N ARG A 74 -26.30 -2.15 -9.50
CA ARG A 74 -25.58 -1.47 -8.41
C ARG A 74 -24.23 -0.98 -8.92
N LEU A 75 -24.02 0.33 -8.94
CA LEU A 75 -22.76 0.95 -9.32
C LEU A 75 -21.88 1.17 -8.09
N GLY A 76 -20.62 0.77 -8.19
CA GLY A 76 -19.57 1.10 -7.23
C GLY A 76 -18.75 2.30 -7.68
N GLY A 77 -17.66 2.58 -6.95
CA GLY A 77 -16.79 3.74 -7.21
C GLY A 77 -16.20 3.81 -8.62
N ILE A 78 -15.63 4.99 -8.94
CA ILE A 78 -15.04 5.29 -10.25
C ILE A 78 -13.68 4.61 -10.40
N LEU A 79 -13.57 3.68 -11.35
CA LEU A 79 -12.38 2.84 -11.50
C LEU A 79 -11.15 3.67 -11.88
N GLY A 80 -11.33 4.69 -12.73
CA GLY A 80 -10.29 5.62 -13.16
C GLY A 80 -9.57 6.31 -12.00
N TYR A 81 -10.29 6.64 -10.93
CA TYR A 81 -9.73 7.33 -9.78
C TYR A 81 -8.87 6.40 -8.92
N HIS A 82 -9.21 5.12 -8.82
CA HIS A 82 -8.46 4.17 -8.02
C HIS A 82 -7.38 3.40 -8.78
N LYS A 83 -7.58 3.17 -10.09
CA LYS A 83 -6.74 2.28 -10.91
C LYS A 83 -6.01 2.98 -12.07
N GLY A 84 -6.33 4.24 -12.37
CA GLY A 84 -5.65 5.06 -13.37
C GLY A 84 -6.50 5.38 -14.61
N LYS A 85 -6.05 6.39 -15.38
CA LYS A 85 -6.82 6.99 -16.50
C LYS A 85 -7.27 6.01 -17.58
N GLU A 86 -6.57 4.89 -17.75
CA GLU A 86 -6.92 3.87 -18.75
C GLU A 86 -8.24 3.17 -18.44
N TRP A 87 -8.69 3.20 -17.19
CA TRP A 87 -9.97 2.66 -16.75
C TRP A 87 -11.16 3.55 -17.10
N ALA A 88 -10.93 4.79 -17.55
CA ALA A 88 -11.99 5.73 -17.93
C ALA A 88 -12.88 5.19 -19.06
N ILE A 89 -12.34 4.36 -19.98
CA ILE A 89 -13.14 3.71 -21.03
C ILE A 89 -14.17 2.74 -20.44
N LEU A 90 -13.79 2.04 -19.37
CA LEU A 90 -14.65 1.09 -18.68
C LEU A 90 -15.67 1.81 -17.80
N ASP A 91 -15.28 2.92 -17.17
CA ASP A 91 -16.22 3.79 -16.44
C ASP A 91 -17.31 4.34 -17.38
N ARG A 92 -16.94 4.81 -18.59
CA ARG A 92 -17.91 5.26 -19.60
C ARG A 92 -18.81 4.13 -20.09
N LEU A 93 -18.26 2.93 -20.33
CA LEU A 93 -19.03 1.76 -20.72
C LEU A 93 -20.06 1.41 -19.64
N MET A 94 -19.61 1.31 -18.39
CA MET A 94 -20.45 0.96 -17.24
C MET A 94 -21.61 1.95 -17.09
N ASN A 95 -21.35 3.25 -17.12
CA ASN A 95 -22.39 4.29 -17.00
C ASN A 95 -23.35 4.32 -18.21
N GLY A 96 -22.83 4.04 -19.41
CA GLY A 96 -23.64 3.89 -20.62
C GLY A 96 -24.59 2.67 -20.54
N VAL A 97 -24.12 1.54 -19.99
CA VAL A 97 -24.96 0.36 -19.74
C VAL A 97 -25.97 0.65 -18.65
N ALA A 98 -25.56 1.26 -17.54
CA ALA A 98 -26.42 1.65 -16.42
C ALA A 98 -27.59 2.55 -16.86
N SER A 99 -27.40 3.36 -17.91
CA SER A 99 -28.46 4.20 -18.45
C SER A 99 -29.51 3.43 -19.27
N LYS A 100 -29.06 2.42 -20.01
CA LYS A 100 -29.84 1.78 -21.08
C LYS A 100 -30.44 0.44 -20.68
N LEU A 101 -29.70 -0.38 -19.94
CA LEU A 101 -30.06 -1.76 -19.66
C LEU A 101 -30.95 -1.93 -18.43
N PRO A 102 -30.55 -1.47 -17.23
CA PRO A 102 -31.31 -1.79 -16.03
C PRO A 102 -32.64 -1.06 -16.02
N ASP A 103 -33.61 -1.72 -15.39
CA ASP A 103 -34.90 -1.13 -15.05
C ASP A 103 -34.72 -0.09 -13.93
N TRP A 104 -33.69 -0.26 -13.08
CA TRP A 104 -33.27 0.71 -12.08
C TRP A 104 -31.76 0.69 -11.79
N ALA A 105 -31.15 1.86 -11.66
CA ALA A 105 -29.76 2.00 -11.22
C ALA A 105 -29.68 2.35 -9.72
N ILE A 106 -28.70 1.81 -9.02
CA ILE A 106 -28.43 2.11 -7.61
C ILE A 106 -27.01 2.61 -7.49
N PHE A 107 -26.87 3.83 -6.98
CA PHE A 107 -25.58 4.44 -6.66
C PHE A 107 -25.33 4.32 -5.15
N VAL A 108 -24.09 4.03 -4.76
CA VAL A 108 -23.73 3.92 -3.34
C VAL A 108 -23.65 5.27 -2.61
N SER A 109 -23.62 6.38 -3.35
CA SER A 109 -23.65 7.75 -2.85
C SER A 109 -24.13 8.72 -3.91
N GLY A 110 -24.56 9.91 -3.47
CA GLY A 110 -24.85 11.06 -4.33
C GLY A 110 -23.61 11.55 -5.06
N TRP A 111 -22.45 11.56 -4.42
CA TRP A 111 -21.17 11.87 -5.05
C TRP A 111 -20.90 10.96 -6.25
N LEU A 112 -21.09 9.64 -6.08
CA LEU A 112 -20.92 8.71 -7.19
C LEU A 112 -21.91 9.00 -8.32
N TYR A 113 -23.16 9.31 -7.99
CA TYR A 113 -24.16 9.69 -8.99
C TYR A 113 -23.72 10.91 -9.81
N GLU A 114 -23.21 11.96 -9.14
CA GLU A 114 -22.70 13.16 -9.82
C GLU A 114 -21.51 12.84 -10.74
N GLU A 115 -20.56 12.02 -10.29
CA GLU A 115 -19.44 11.57 -11.14
C GLU A 115 -19.91 10.69 -12.30
N SER A 116 -20.86 9.81 -12.05
CA SER A 116 -21.47 8.96 -13.08
C SER A 116 -22.16 9.77 -14.18
N LYS A 117 -22.81 10.90 -13.85
CA LYS A 117 -23.38 11.83 -14.85
C LYS A 117 -22.30 12.39 -15.76
N LYS A 118 -21.16 12.83 -15.22
CA LYS A 118 -20.01 13.31 -16.01
C LYS A 118 -19.46 12.24 -16.96
N LEU A 119 -19.64 10.97 -16.60
CA LEU A 119 -19.21 9.80 -17.37
C LEU A 119 -20.28 9.26 -18.33
N GLY A 120 -21.40 9.96 -18.49
CA GLY A 120 -22.44 9.67 -19.48
C GLY A 120 -23.66 8.92 -18.94
N PHE A 121 -23.85 8.84 -17.61
CA PHE A 121 -25.11 8.37 -17.06
C PHE A 121 -26.23 9.40 -17.29
N ASN A 122 -27.37 8.97 -17.84
CA ASN A 122 -28.47 9.89 -18.18
C ASN A 122 -29.89 9.37 -17.87
N SER A 123 -30.03 8.26 -17.12
CA SER A 123 -31.35 7.75 -16.76
C SER A 123 -31.96 8.49 -15.57
N LYS A 124 -33.26 8.76 -15.61
CA LYS A 124 -34.03 9.25 -14.46
C LYS A 124 -34.41 8.14 -13.45
N ARG A 125 -34.12 6.88 -13.78
CA ARG A 125 -34.48 5.69 -12.99
C ARG A 125 -33.33 5.28 -12.08
N TYR A 126 -33.16 5.99 -10.97
CA TYR A 126 -32.09 5.68 -10.01
C TYR A 126 -32.46 5.96 -8.56
N SER A 127 -31.71 5.33 -7.64
CA SER A 127 -31.75 5.63 -6.21
C SER A 127 -30.34 5.65 -5.64
N ILE A 128 -30.16 6.38 -4.55
CA ILE A 128 -28.93 6.37 -3.76
C ILE A 128 -29.18 5.45 -2.57
N ILE A 129 -28.45 4.32 -2.53
CA ILE A 129 -28.55 3.33 -1.46
C ILE A 129 -27.13 2.88 -1.11
N GLY A 130 -26.66 3.30 0.05
CA GLY A 130 -25.31 3.06 0.56
C GLY A 130 -25.02 1.60 0.88
N ASN A 131 -23.88 1.37 1.51
CA ASN A 131 -23.53 0.06 2.07
C ASN A 131 -24.05 -0.05 3.52
N ALA A 132 -24.05 -1.27 4.03
CA ALA A 132 -24.25 -1.61 5.42
C ALA A 132 -23.20 -2.66 5.84
N VAL A 133 -23.08 -2.86 7.15
CA VAL A 133 -22.17 -3.84 7.76
C VAL A 133 -22.94 -5.03 8.30
N ASP A 134 -22.24 -6.12 8.59
CA ASP A 134 -22.83 -7.24 9.34
C ASP A 134 -23.04 -6.80 10.81
N PRO A 135 -24.29 -6.70 11.29
CA PRO A 135 -24.58 -6.27 12.66
C PRO A 135 -24.10 -7.29 13.71
N LYS A 136 -23.81 -8.54 13.33
CA LYS A 136 -23.23 -9.52 14.26
C LYS A 136 -21.76 -9.23 14.58
N ILE A 137 -21.08 -8.52 13.68
CA ILE A 137 -19.65 -8.20 13.79
C ILE A 137 -19.47 -6.75 14.26
N PHE A 138 -20.03 -5.81 13.51
CA PHE A 138 -19.89 -4.38 13.76
C PHE A 138 -21.16 -3.86 14.45
N ASN A 139 -21.05 -3.67 15.76
CA ASN A 139 -22.09 -3.21 16.67
C ASN A 139 -21.45 -2.53 17.87
N THR A 140 -22.25 -2.07 18.82
CA THR A 140 -21.78 -1.44 20.07
C THR A 140 -21.69 -2.41 21.25
N ASP A 141 -21.97 -3.70 21.04
CA ASP A 141 -21.96 -4.69 22.11
C ASP A 141 -20.56 -4.85 22.71
N ASN A 142 -20.49 -4.90 24.04
CA ASN A 142 -19.25 -5.01 24.82
C ASN A 142 -18.26 -3.85 24.62
N ARG A 143 -18.72 -2.69 24.13
CA ARG A 143 -17.88 -1.48 24.06
C ARG A 143 -17.51 -1.03 25.49
N PRO A 144 -16.22 -0.86 25.80
CA PRO A 144 -15.80 -0.36 27.11
C PRO A 144 -16.33 1.06 27.37
N ASN A 145 -16.58 1.38 28.65
CA ASN A 145 -16.90 2.74 29.04
C ASN A 145 -15.72 3.68 28.71
N HIS A 146 -16.06 4.86 28.21
CA HIS A 146 -15.09 5.92 27.95
C HIS A 146 -14.55 6.44 29.29
N ASN A 147 -13.39 5.93 29.72
CA ASN A 147 -12.73 6.35 30.96
C ASN A 147 -11.21 6.33 30.80
N SER A 148 -10.75 6.98 29.75
CA SER A 148 -9.33 7.00 29.37
C SER A 148 -8.70 8.33 29.75
N GLN A 149 -7.50 8.30 30.34
CA GLN A 149 -6.68 9.51 30.52
C GLN A 149 -6.30 10.19 29.19
N LYS A 150 -6.27 9.42 28.08
CA LYS A 150 -5.97 9.90 26.73
C LYS A 150 -7.06 9.51 25.73
N THR A 151 -7.39 10.38 24.80
CA THR A 151 -8.33 10.05 23.71
C THR A 151 -7.66 9.09 22.73
N LYS A 152 -8.29 7.94 22.48
CA LYS A 152 -7.76 6.84 21.67
C LYS A 152 -8.24 6.94 20.24
N LEU A 153 -7.33 7.24 19.32
CA LEU A 153 -7.59 7.36 17.89
C LEU A 153 -7.28 6.06 17.15
N ILE A 154 -8.02 5.80 16.08
CA ILE A 154 -7.76 4.66 15.19
C ILE A 154 -8.03 4.98 13.73
N ALA A 155 -7.18 4.45 12.84
CA ALA A 155 -7.40 4.44 11.39
C ALA A 155 -7.19 3.02 10.86
N SER A 156 -7.80 2.70 9.71
CA SER A 156 -7.57 1.41 9.05
C SER A 156 -7.48 1.49 7.52
N SER A 157 -6.65 0.64 6.92
CA SER A 157 -6.58 0.47 5.46
C SER A 157 -5.97 -0.86 5.03
N TRP A 158 -6.64 -1.55 4.10
CA TRP A 158 -6.12 -2.75 3.45
C TRP A 158 -5.25 -2.47 2.22
N SER A 159 -5.01 -1.20 1.90
CA SER A 159 -4.23 -0.77 0.74
C SER A 159 -3.11 0.18 1.15
N GLY A 160 -1.89 -0.08 0.69
CA GLY A 160 -0.75 0.84 0.78
C GLY A 160 -0.77 1.93 -0.30
N ASN A 161 -1.91 2.22 -0.92
CA ASN A 161 -2.03 3.27 -1.93
C ASN A 161 -1.96 4.65 -1.24
N ILE A 162 -1.14 5.56 -1.75
CA ILE A 162 -0.98 6.92 -1.21
C ILE A 162 -2.31 7.68 -1.06
N LYS A 163 -3.31 7.38 -1.92
CA LYS A 163 -4.67 7.92 -1.83
C LYS A 163 -5.44 7.56 -0.56
N LYS A 164 -4.88 6.69 0.29
CA LYS A 164 -5.40 6.41 1.64
C LYS A 164 -5.03 7.49 2.67
N GLY A 165 -4.32 8.53 2.23
CA GLY A 165 -4.04 9.72 3.01
C GLY A 165 -2.90 9.51 4.00
N PHE A 166 -1.88 8.73 3.63
CA PHE A 166 -0.73 8.48 4.52
C PHE A 166 0.01 9.75 4.91
N GLU A 167 0.00 10.78 4.06
CA GLU A 167 0.52 12.11 4.37
C GLU A 167 -0.16 12.76 5.59
N PHE A 168 -1.47 12.57 5.76
CA PHE A 168 -2.20 13.08 6.94
C PHE A 168 -1.81 12.31 8.20
N TYR A 169 -1.61 10.99 8.11
CA TYR A 169 -1.16 10.21 9.27
C TYR A 169 0.29 10.52 9.64
N GLU A 170 1.17 10.75 8.66
CA GLU A 170 2.55 11.24 8.92
C GLU A 170 2.54 12.64 9.56
N TYR A 171 1.58 13.49 9.18
CA TYR A 171 1.42 14.79 9.83
C TYR A 171 0.93 14.64 11.28
N LEU A 172 -0.08 13.80 11.54
CA LEU A 172 -0.53 13.50 12.90
C LEU A 172 0.60 12.91 13.75
N ASP A 173 1.38 11.98 13.19
CA ASP A 173 2.51 11.35 13.88
C ASP A 173 3.50 12.37 14.45
N LYS A 174 3.69 13.49 13.73
CA LYS A 174 4.62 14.58 14.08
C LYS A 174 4.01 15.67 14.96
N ASN A 175 2.71 15.95 14.83
CA ASN A 175 2.10 17.17 15.37
C ASN A 175 0.99 16.93 16.40
N LEU A 176 0.53 15.69 16.58
CA LEU A 176 -0.50 15.38 17.58
C LEU A 176 0.08 15.50 19.00
N ASP A 177 -0.72 16.05 19.93
CA ASP A 177 -0.33 16.11 21.33
C ASP A 177 -0.41 14.71 21.98
N TRP A 178 0.72 14.00 21.99
CA TRP A 178 0.82 12.65 22.55
C TRP A 178 0.61 12.59 24.08
N SER A 179 0.56 13.73 24.79
CA SER A 179 0.14 13.75 26.20
C SER A 179 -1.36 13.56 26.35
N ARG A 180 -2.15 13.97 25.35
CA ARG A 180 -3.62 13.90 25.32
C ARG A 180 -4.16 12.77 24.45
N TYR A 181 -3.40 12.33 23.45
CA TYR A 181 -3.86 11.35 22.47
C TYR A 181 -2.95 10.12 22.39
N GLU A 182 -3.53 8.99 22.05
CA GLU A 182 -2.82 7.83 21.52
C GLU A 182 -3.45 7.41 20.20
N MET A 183 -2.67 6.84 19.28
CA MET A 183 -3.19 6.46 17.97
C MET A 183 -2.66 5.10 17.52
N SER A 184 -3.55 4.34 16.87
CA SER A 184 -3.17 3.12 16.17
C SER A 184 -3.64 3.10 14.71
N PHE A 185 -2.85 2.47 13.85
CA PHE A 185 -3.18 2.26 12.44
C PHE A 185 -3.26 0.76 12.16
N VAL A 186 -4.41 0.29 11.69
CA VAL A 186 -4.62 -1.14 11.36
C VAL A 186 -4.50 -1.37 9.86
N GLY A 187 -3.55 -2.21 9.46
CA GLY A 187 -3.47 -2.75 8.10
C GLY A 187 -2.17 -2.47 7.36
N ASN A 188 -2.28 -2.35 6.03
CA ASN A 188 -1.12 -2.25 5.14
C ASN A 188 -0.61 -0.81 5.10
N CYS A 189 0.40 -0.51 5.91
CA CYS A 189 1.03 0.80 5.97
C CYS A 189 2.35 0.82 5.16
N PRO A 190 2.49 1.65 4.12
CA PRO A 190 3.72 1.80 3.35
C PRO A 190 4.70 2.80 4.00
N VAL A 191 4.30 3.45 5.10
CA VAL A 191 5.08 4.45 5.83
C VAL A 191 5.38 3.95 7.24
N HIS A 192 6.48 4.45 7.80
CA HIS A 192 6.85 4.22 9.19
C HIS A 192 6.40 5.41 10.02
N PHE A 193 5.94 5.15 11.25
CA PHE A 193 5.51 6.16 12.19
C PHE A 193 6.36 6.06 13.45
N LYS A 194 6.72 7.21 14.04
CA LYS A 194 7.49 7.31 15.28
C LYS A 194 6.61 7.03 16.50
N ASN A 195 5.37 7.51 16.49
CA ASN A 195 4.46 7.48 17.64
C ASN A 195 3.19 6.64 17.39
N ILE A 196 2.66 6.63 16.15
CA ILE A 196 1.47 5.84 15.81
C ILE A 196 1.79 4.34 15.83
N LYS A 197 1.04 3.57 16.63
CA LYS A 197 1.20 2.12 16.71
C LYS A 197 0.60 1.42 15.49
N ILE A 198 1.45 0.80 14.67
CA ILE A 198 1.01 -0.02 13.53
C ILE A 198 0.57 -1.41 14.02
N ILE A 199 -0.62 -1.82 13.61
CA ILE A 199 -1.20 -3.15 13.85
C ILE A 199 -1.33 -3.84 12.48
N PRO A 200 -0.86 -5.09 12.33
CA PRO A 200 -0.96 -5.81 11.06
C PRO A 200 -2.43 -6.04 10.65
N PRO A 201 -2.70 -6.39 9.38
CA PRO A 201 -4.05 -6.69 8.93
C PRO A 201 -4.79 -7.70 9.80
N LEU A 202 -6.06 -7.40 10.11
CA LEU A 202 -6.93 -8.18 10.99
C LEU A 202 -8.11 -8.76 10.21
N THR A 203 -8.74 -9.80 10.77
CA THR A 203 -10.07 -10.24 10.32
C THR A 203 -11.14 -9.21 10.72
N SER A 204 -12.35 -9.30 10.14
CA SER A 204 -13.42 -8.35 10.43
C SER A 204 -13.81 -8.34 11.91
N GLU A 205 -13.86 -9.51 12.55
CA GLU A 205 -14.19 -9.67 13.98
C GLU A 205 -13.14 -8.99 14.86
N LYS A 206 -11.85 -9.29 14.62
CA LYS A 206 -10.75 -8.67 15.36
C LYS A 206 -10.64 -7.16 15.11
N LEU A 207 -10.99 -6.71 13.89
CA LEU A 207 -11.05 -5.28 13.60
C LEU A 207 -12.18 -4.62 14.39
N ALA A 208 -13.37 -5.24 14.44
CA ALA A 208 -14.51 -4.72 15.21
C ALA A 208 -14.17 -4.62 16.71
N ASP A 209 -13.57 -5.65 17.29
CA ASP A 209 -13.07 -5.63 18.67
C ASP A 209 -12.10 -4.45 18.86
N LYS A 210 -11.17 -4.28 17.92
CA LYS A 210 -10.18 -3.20 18.00
C LYS A 210 -10.79 -1.81 17.82
N LEU A 211 -11.84 -1.66 17.02
CA LEU A 211 -12.58 -0.41 16.87
C LEU A 211 -13.31 -0.08 18.18
N LYS A 212 -13.99 -1.04 18.79
CA LYS A 212 -14.74 -0.84 20.06
C LYS A 212 -13.87 -0.36 21.21
N GLU A 213 -12.58 -0.71 21.23
CA GLU A 213 -11.61 -0.22 22.23
C GLU A 213 -11.17 1.24 22.04
N ARG A 214 -11.65 1.93 21.00
CA ARG A 214 -11.15 3.24 20.55
C ARG A 214 -12.25 4.28 20.55
N ASP A 215 -11.85 5.54 20.69
CA ASP A 215 -12.77 6.65 20.87
C ASP A 215 -13.15 7.26 19.52
N ILE A 216 -12.18 7.64 18.70
CA ILE A 216 -12.41 8.38 17.43
C ILE A 216 -11.79 7.62 16.27
N TYR A 217 -12.54 7.49 15.18
CA TYR A 217 -12.05 6.93 13.93
C TYR A 217 -11.58 8.03 12.97
N ILE A 218 -10.40 7.86 12.38
CA ILE A 218 -9.79 8.83 11.46
C ILE A 218 -9.66 8.21 10.09
N THR A 219 -10.07 8.92 9.04
CA THR A 219 -9.75 8.52 7.68
C THR A 219 -9.44 9.69 6.76
N ALA A 220 -8.32 9.58 6.05
CA ALA A 220 -7.91 10.53 5.03
C ALA A 220 -8.04 9.94 3.61
N THR A 221 -8.95 9.00 3.42
CA THR A 221 -9.13 8.36 2.10
C THR A 221 -9.74 9.33 1.10
N LYS A 222 -9.08 9.48 -0.06
CA LYS A 222 -9.51 10.32 -1.17
C LYS A 222 -10.35 9.55 -2.19
N ASP A 223 -11.38 10.22 -2.71
CA ASP A 223 -12.26 9.76 -3.79
C ASP A 223 -13.02 8.44 -3.50
N ASP A 224 -13.31 8.13 -2.23
CA ASP A 224 -14.07 6.91 -1.89
C ASP A 224 -15.57 7.13 -2.10
N ALA A 225 -16.19 6.30 -2.94
CA ALA A 225 -17.63 6.45 -3.22
C ALA A 225 -18.50 6.13 -2.02
N CYS A 226 -18.13 5.12 -1.22
CA CYS A 226 -18.87 4.73 -0.03
C CYS A 226 -17.92 3.94 0.89
N SER A 227 -17.24 4.66 1.78
CA SER A 227 -16.20 4.08 2.63
C SER A 227 -16.80 3.12 3.65
N ASN A 228 -16.59 1.82 3.45
CA ASN A 228 -16.97 0.80 4.42
C ASN A 228 -16.33 1.03 5.79
N ALA A 229 -15.08 1.52 5.82
CA ALA A 229 -14.37 1.73 7.08
C ALA A 229 -15.03 2.81 7.95
N ILE A 230 -15.66 3.83 7.32
CA ILE A 230 -16.48 4.81 8.04
C ILE A 230 -17.74 4.14 8.60
N ILE A 231 -18.43 3.32 7.81
CA ILE A 231 -19.66 2.64 8.23
C ILE A 231 -19.37 1.65 9.37
N GLU A 232 -18.27 0.90 9.28
CA GLU A 232 -17.77 -0.01 10.31
C GLU A 232 -17.46 0.74 11.62
N ALA A 233 -16.80 1.90 11.53
CA ALA A 233 -16.52 2.73 12.70
C ALA A 233 -17.79 3.29 13.36
N LEU A 234 -18.70 3.85 12.57
CA LEU A 234 -19.98 4.37 13.06
C LEU A 234 -20.83 3.25 13.68
N ALA A 235 -20.88 2.08 13.06
CA ALA A 235 -21.58 0.92 13.61
C ALA A 235 -20.98 0.40 14.93
N CYS A 236 -19.68 0.58 15.12
CA CYS A 236 -19.01 0.33 16.40
C CYS A 236 -19.15 1.46 17.42
N GLY A 237 -19.85 2.55 17.08
CA GLY A 237 -20.10 3.70 17.97
C GLY A 237 -18.96 4.71 18.06
N LEU A 238 -18.09 4.79 17.04
CA LEU A 238 -17.00 5.77 17.00
C LEU A 238 -17.43 6.98 16.17
N PRO A 239 -17.35 8.20 16.71
CA PRO A 239 -17.39 9.38 15.88
C PRO A 239 -16.19 9.44 14.93
N VAL A 240 -16.38 10.09 13.78
CA VAL A 240 -15.43 10.01 12.66
C VAL A 240 -14.89 11.39 12.28
N ALA A 241 -13.56 11.53 12.18
CA ALA A 241 -12.96 12.62 11.40
C ALA A 241 -12.58 12.09 10.01
N ALA A 242 -13.23 12.59 8.96
CA ALA A 242 -13.01 12.13 7.58
C ALA A 242 -12.58 13.25 6.63
N LEU A 243 -11.70 12.94 5.69
CA LEU A 243 -11.36 13.86 4.61
C LEU A 243 -12.62 14.16 3.80
N ASN A 244 -12.87 15.45 3.52
CA ASN A 244 -13.96 15.93 2.70
C ASN A 244 -13.71 15.57 1.22
N SER A 245 -13.91 14.30 0.89
CA SER A 245 -13.64 13.73 -0.42
C SER A 245 -14.57 12.55 -0.67
N GLY A 246 -15.00 12.38 -1.92
CA GLY A 246 -15.89 11.29 -2.29
C GLY A 246 -17.26 11.40 -1.60
N GLY A 247 -17.83 10.26 -1.26
CA GLY A 247 -19.07 10.13 -0.50
C GLY A 247 -18.89 10.17 1.02
N ASN A 248 -17.71 10.52 1.55
CA ASN A 248 -17.45 10.47 3.00
C ASN A 248 -18.45 11.31 3.81
N GLY A 249 -18.74 12.53 3.37
CA GLY A 249 -19.67 13.43 4.07
C GLY A 249 -21.10 12.92 4.15
N GLU A 250 -21.55 12.15 3.16
CA GLU A 250 -22.89 11.54 3.14
C GLU A 250 -23.04 10.43 4.19
N ILE A 251 -21.92 9.78 4.55
CA ILE A 251 -21.89 8.70 5.55
C ILE A 251 -21.69 9.28 6.95
N VAL A 252 -20.74 10.20 7.13
CA VAL A 252 -20.40 10.77 8.43
C VAL A 252 -21.57 11.55 9.03
N GLN A 253 -22.24 12.39 8.22
CA GLN A 253 -23.36 13.23 8.66
C GLN A 253 -23.04 13.96 9.98
N LYS A 254 -23.86 13.78 11.02
CA LYS A 254 -23.65 14.36 12.36
C LYS A 254 -22.83 13.46 13.29
N GLY A 255 -22.48 12.24 12.88
CA GLY A 255 -21.66 11.32 13.66
C GLY A 255 -20.16 11.66 13.62
N GLY A 256 -19.78 12.87 13.21
CA GLY A 256 -18.39 13.26 13.09
C GLY A 256 -18.17 14.56 12.32
N GLU A 257 -16.94 14.78 11.89
CA GLU A 257 -16.48 16.02 11.26
C GLU A 257 -15.73 15.76 9.97
N LEU A 258 -15.79 16.74 9.06
CA LEU A 258 -15.02 16.73 7.81
C LEU A 258 -13.85 17.71 7.88
N PHE A 259 -12.72 17.32 7.31
CA PHE A 259 -11.54 18.17 7.18
C PHE A 259 -11.06 18.22 5.71
N THR A 260 -10.35 19.28 5.34
CA THR A 260 -9.79 19.46 3.98
C THR A 260 -8.26 19.46 3.94
N ASN A 261 -7.63 19.76 5.07
CA ASN A 261 -6.18 19.86 5.22
C ASN A 261 -5.73 19.34 6.59
N GLU A 262 -4.42 19.24 6.78
CA GLU A 262 -3.80 18.61 7.94
C GLU A 262 -4.01 19.38 9.25
N LYS A 263 -4.10 20.72 9.18
CA LYS A 263 -4.37 21.56 10.36
C LYS A 263 -5.82 21.38 10.81
N GLU A 264 -6.76 21.46 9.87
CA GLU A 264 -8.18 21.20 10.14
C GLU A 264 -8.38 19.79 10.72
N LEU A 265 -7.63 18.78 10.27
CA LEU A 265 -7.72 17.43 10.83
C LEU A 265 -7.47 17.44 12.35
N ILE A 266 -6.43 18.13 12.82
CA ILE A 266 -6.18 18.24 14.28
C ILE A 266 -7.34 18.98 14.95
N GLU A 267 -7.76 20.13 14.42
CA GLU A 267 -8.87 20.91 14.99
C GLU A 267 -10.16 20.08 15.10
N LYS A 268 -10.46 19.24 14.09
CA LYS A 268 -11.63 18.34 14.11
C LYS A 268 -11.48 17.19 15.11
N ILE A 269 -10.28 16.64 15.28
CA ILE A 269 -10.01 15.65 16.34
C ILE A 269 -10.26 16.28 17.71
N GLU A 270 -9.76 17.49 17.94
CA GLU A 270 -9.94 18.19 19.22
C GLU A 270 -11.39 18.54 19.49
N LEU A 271 -12.13 18.98 18.47
CA LEU A 271 -13.57 19.25 18.57
C LEU A 271 -14.36 18.00 18.94
N ILE A 272 -14.16 16.90 18.21
CA ILE A 272 -14.82 15.62 18.52
C ILE A 272 -14.44 15.14 19.92
N SER A 273 -13.17 15.26 20.31
CA SER A 273 -12.69 14.87 21.65
C SER A 273 -13.38 15.68 22.76
N ARG A 274 -13.53 17.00 22.57
CA ARG A 274 -14.19 17.89 23.54
C ARG A 274 -15.68 17.63 23.66
N GLU A 275 -16.35 17.37 22.54
CA GLU A 275 -17.82 17.21 22.47
C GLU A 275 -18.23 15.73 22.26
N TYR A 276 -17.41 14.81 22.74
CA TYR A 276 -17.47 13.39 22.42
C TYR A 276 -18.86 12.76 22.57
N GLN A 277 -19.52 12.99 23.72
CA GLN A 277 -20.84 12.40 24.00
C GLN A 277 -21.92 12.92 23.05
N ALA A 278 -21.83 14.18 22.61
CA ALA A 278 -22.77 14.75 21.65
C ALA A 278 -22.63 14.03 20.30
N TYR A 279 -21.40 13.87 19.80
CA TYR A 279 -21.16 13.15 18.55
C TYR A 279 -21.59 11.68 18.64
N VAL A 280 -21.30 10.98 19.74
CA VAL A 280 -21.74 9.59 19.94
C VAL A 280 -23.27 9.48 19.89
N GLY A 281 -23.99 10.41 20.52
CA GLY A 281 -25.46 10.46 20.48
C GLY A 281 -26.04 10.75 19.09
N ASP A 282 -25.28 11.42 18.24
CA ASP A 282 -25.68 11.78 16.87
C ASP A 282 -25.25 10.76 15.79
N ILE A 283 -24.52 9.69 16.17
CA ILE A 283 -24.13 8.62 15.25
C ILE A 283 -25.38 7.97 14.64
N LYS A 284 -25.45 7.98 13.31
CA LYS A 284 -26.48 7.29 12.54
C LYS A 284 -25.84 6.51 11.40
N TYR A 285 -26.31 5.29 11.21
CA TYR A 285 -25.97 4.47 10.05
C TYR A 285 -27.17 3.61 9.67
N GLU A 286 -27.24 3.18 8.41
CA GLU A 286 -28.31 2.32 7.95
C GLU A 286 -27.98 0.84 8.21
N THR A 287 -28.91 0.11 8.82
CA THR A 287 -28.75 -1.33 9.03
C THR A 287 -28.98 -2.11 7.73
N ILE A 288 -28.50 -3.36 7.69
CA ILE A 288 -28.74 -4.20 6.51
C ILE A 288 -30.22 -4.43 6.26
N GLN A 289 -31.04 -4.54 7.31
CA GLN A 289 -32.49 -4.69 7.20
C GLN A 289 -33.12 -3.49 6.47
N THR A 290 -32.76 -2.27 6.87
CA THR A 290 -33.23 -1.03 6.23
C THR A 290 -32.80 -0.97 4.76
N ILE A 291 -31.54 -1.32 4.47
CA ILE A 291 -31.02 -1.35 3.10
C ILE A 291 -31.75 -2.40 2.26
N ALA A 292 -31.90 -3.63 2.75
CA ALA A 292 -32.63 -4.70 2.06
C ALA A 292 -34.09 -4.30 1.77
N TYR A 293 -34.76 -3.64 2.72
CA TYR A 293 -36.11 -3.13 2.52
C TYR A 293 -36.20 -2.06 1.43
N LYS A 294 -35.21 -1.14 1.33
CA LYS A 294 -35.15 -0.18 0.22
C LYS A 294 -35.05 -0.87 -1.14
N TYR A 295 -34.29 -1.98 -1.23
CA TYR A 295 -34.22 -2.80 -2.43
C TYR A 295 -35.56 -3.47 -2.74
N ILE A 296 -36.17 -4.15 -1.76
CA ILE A 296 -37.43 -4.88 -1.93
C ILE A 296 -38.55 -3.95 -2.37
N ASN A 297 -38.77 -2.84 -1.63
CA ASN A 297 -39.76 -1.82 -2.00
C ASN A 297 -39.58 -1.33 -3.42
N LYS A 298 -38.33 -1.22 -3.86
CA LYS A 298 -38.05 -0.75 -5.20
C LYS A 298 -38.38 -1.80 -6.26
N ILE A 299 -38.05 -3.05 -6.00
CA ILE A 299 -38.35 -4.18 -6.88
C ILE A 299 -39.86 -4.38 -6.99
N GLU A 300 -40.59 -4.34 -5.87
CA GLU A 300 -42.05 -4.43 -5.84
C GLU A 300 -42.71 -3.33 -6.68
N ARG A 301 -42.24 -2.08 -6.58
CA ARG A 301 -42.75 -0.98 -7.45
C ARG A 301 -42.46 -1.18 -8.94
N LEU A 302 -41.53 -2.08 -9.29
CA LEU A 302 -41.21 -2.38 -10.68
C LEU A 302 -42.02 -3.56 -11.22
N THR A 303 -42.65 -4.40 -10.40
CA THR A 303 -43.32 -5.63 -10.89
C THR A 303 -44.33 -5.35 -12.00
N ASP A 304 -45.09 -4.27 -11.90
CA ASP A 304 -46.22 -4.00 -12.82
C ASP A 304 -45.86 -3.11 -14.02
N GLY A 305 -44.59 -2.70 -14.15
CA GLY A 305 -44.16 -1.74 -15.18
C GLY A 305 -43.78 -2.34 -16.55
N LYS A 306 -43.81 -1.51 -17.62
CA LYS A 306 -43.16 -1.88 -18.90
C LYS A 306 -41.63 -1.93 -18.75
N ARG A 307 -41.03 -3.06 -19.16
CA ARG A 307 -39.57 -3.30 -19.11
C ARG A 307 -38.85 -2.66 -20.29
N LYS A 308 -37.61 -2.20 -20.06
CA LYS A 308 -36.74 -1.75 -21.16
C LYS A 308 -36.30 -2.96 -22.00
N LYS A 309 -36.57 -2.92 -23.31
CA LYS A 309 -35.98 -3.86 -24.26
C LYS A 309 -34.62 -3.33 -24.71
N ILE A 310 -33.66 -4.23 -24.92
CA ILE A 310 -32.33 -3.90 -25.43
C ILE A 310 -32.08 -4.61 -26.77
N ASN A 311 -31.17 -4.06 -27.56
CA ASN A 311 -30.74 -4.63 -28.84
C ASN A 311 -29.37 -5.33 -28.67
N LYS A 312 -29.13 -6.40 -29.46
CA LYS A 312 -27.82 -7.05 -29.66
C LYS A 312 -26.66 -6.07 -29.94
N ILE A 313 -26.92 -4.88 -30.51
CA ILE A 313 -25.90 -3.81 -30.67
C ILE A 313 -25.23 -3.47 -29.32
N LEU A 314 -25.98 -3.45 -28.21
CA LEU A 314 -25.40 -3.18 -26.88
C LEU A 314 -24.43 -4.30 -26.44
N LEU A 315 -24.76 -5.56 -26.78
CA LEU A 315 -23.89 -6.70 -26.51
C LEU A 315 -22.58 -6.60 -27.27
N TYR A 316 -22.64 -6.35 -28.58
CA TYR A 316 -21.45 -6.20 -29.40
C TYR A 316 -20.59 -5.02 -28.94
N ARG A 317 -21.18 -3.86 -28.65
CA ARG A 317 -20.45 -2.70 -28.10
C ARG A 317 -19.76 -3.05 -26.79
N THR A 318 -20.45 -3.73 -25.88
CA THR A 318 -19.89 -4.16 -24.59
C THR A 318 -18.70 -5.10 -24.79
N LYS A 319 -18.84 -6.14 -25.62
CA LYS A 319 -17.77 -7.11 -25.91
C LYS A 319 -16.56 -6.44 -26.58
N ILE A 320 -16.79 -5.59 -27.59
CA ILE A 320 -15.72 -4.86 -28.30
C ILE A 320 -14.98 -3.92 -27.34
N THR A 321 -15.69 -3.14 -26.52
CA THR A 321 -15.05 -2.22 -25.57
C THR A 321 -14.21 -2.98 -24.54
N LEU A 322 -14.70 -4.10 -24.01
CA LEU A 322 -13.91 -4.94 -23.10
C LEU A 322 -12.68 -5.56 -23.78
N PHE A 323 -12.80 -6.00 -25.03
CA PHE A 323 -11.67 -6.48 -25.82
C PHE A 323 -10.59 -5.40 -26.01
N VAL A 324 -10.98 -4.20 -26.44
CA VAL A 324 -10.08 -3.05 -26.61
C VAL A 324 -9.41 -2.69 -25.28
N PHE A 325 -10.19 -2.61 -24.20
CA PHE A 325 -9.67 -2.34 -22.86
C PHE A 325 -8.62 -3.38 -22.43
N ASN A 326 -8.88 -4.66 -22.64
CA ASN A 326 -7.92 -5.72 -22.34
C ASN A 326 -6.62 -5.56 -23.16
N LYS A 327 -6.70 -5.18 -24.44
CA LYS A 327 -5.51 -4.89 -25.25
C LYS A 327 -4.72 -3.68 -24.74
N ILE A 328 -5.40 -2.62 -24.27
CA ILE A 328 -4.76 -1.46 -23.64
C ILE A 328 -4.01 -1.88 -22.38
N LEU A 329 -4.61 -2.71 -21.52
CA LEU A 329 -3.95 -3.21 -20.30
C LEU A 329 -2.72 -4.09 -20.61
N ILE A 330 -2.84 -4.98 -21.59
CA ILE A 330 -1.71 -5.83 -22.04
C ILE A 330 -0.56 -4.94 -22.55
N MET A 331 -0.87 -3.93 -23.36
CA MET A 331 0.12 -3.00 -23.89
C MET A 331 0.77 -2.18 -22.77
N LYS A 332 0.00 -1.68 -21.80
CA LYS A 332 0.53 -0.95 -20.64
C LYS A 332 1.49 -1.83 -19.82
N ASN A 333 1.09 -3.07 -19.53
CA ASN A 333 1.93 -4.03 -18.81
C ASN A 333 3.20 -4.36 -19.60
N PHE A 334 3.11 -4.49 -20.92
CA PHE A 334 4.26 -4.69 -21.80
C PHE A 334 5.23 -3.50 -21.77
N ILE A 335 4.71 -2.27 -21.88
CA ILE A 335 5.51 -1.03 -21.77
C ILE A 335 6.19 -0.94 -20.40
N GLN A 336 5.48 -1.26 -19.31
CA GLN A 336 6.05 -1.28 -17.97
C GLN A 336 7.19 -2.31 -17.85
N LYS A 337 7.02 -3.52 -18.41
CA LYS A 337 8.08 -4.53 -18.48
C LYS A 337 9.29 -4.03 -19.28
N ILE A 338 9.08 -3.35 -20.41
CA ILE A 338 10.17 -2.74 -21.19
C ILE A 338 10.88 -1.67 -20.38
N LYS A 339 10.15 -0.76 -19.71
CA LYS A 339 10.75 0.29 -18.86
C LYS A 339 11.58 -0.32 -17.73
N ALA A 340 11.05 -1.35 -17.06
CA ALA A 340 11.78 -2.08 -16.03
C ALA A 340 13.04 -2.75 -16.58
N ALA A 341 12.95 -3.38 -17.76
CA ALA A 341 14.09 -4.00 -18.43
C ALA A 341 15.16 -2.96 -18.81
N LYS A 342 14.76 -1.83 -19.41
CA LYS A 342 15.68 -0.72 -19.71
C LYS A 342 16.36 -0.18 -18.47
N LYS A 343 15.61 0.05 -17.37
CA LYS A 343 16.17 0.50 -16.09
C LYS A 343 17.19 -0.50 -15.53
N MET A 344 16.89 -1.79 -15.60
CA MET A 344 17.80 -2.86 -15.20
C MET A 344 19.08 -2.86 -16.05
N ILE A 345 18.95 -2.91 -17.38
CA ILE A 345 20.10 -2.92 -18.31
C ILE A 345 20.99 -1.70 -18.05
N TYR A 346 20.39 -0.52 -17.88
CA TYR A 346 21.11 0.70 -17.56
C TYR A 346 21.87 0.62 -16.23
N ARG A 347 21.28 0.02 -15.18
CA ARG A 347 21.98 -0.18 -13.89
C ARG A 347 23.20 -1.08 -14.02
N TYR A 348 23.11 -2.19 -14.74
CA TYR A 348 24.25 -3.09 -14.95
C TYR A 348 25.27 -2.52 -15.94
N TYR A 349 24.86 -1.60 -16.81
CA TYR A 349 25.78 -0.83 -17.66
C TYR A 349 26.57 0.18 -16.81
N LYS A 350 25.89 0.95 -15.96
CA LYS A 350 26.49 2.01 -15.15
C LYS A 350 27.30 1.50 -13.95
N PHE A 351 26.80 0.49 -13.24
CA PHE A 351 27.36 0.00 -11.98
C PHE A 351 27.87 -1.44 -12.08
N THR A 352 28.72 -1.85 -11.15
CA THR A 352 29.17 -3.24 -11.00
C THR A 352 28.03 -4.13 -10.50
N TRP A 353 28.15 -5.44 -10.69
CA TRP A 353 27.24 -6.40 -10.11
C TRP A 353 27.33 -6.35 -8.58
N HIS A 354 28.56 -6.29 -8.04
CA HIS A 354 28.82 -6.08 -6.63
C HIS A 354 28.00 -4.90 -6.06
N ARG A 355 28.10 -3.72 -6.68
CA ARG A 355 27.36 -2.53 -6.25
C ARG A 355 25.85 -2.74 -6.29
N ASN A 356 25.34 -3.32 -7.38
CA ASN A 356 23.91 -3.57 -7.51
C ASN A 356 23.39 -4.59 -6.47
N ALA A 357 24.20 -5.57 -6.09
CA ALA A 357 23.85 -6.54 -5.05
C ALA A 357 23.88 -5.92 -3.65
N LEU A 358 24.92 -5.13 -3.35
CA LEU A 358 25.05 -4.36 -2.11
C LEU A 358 23.86 -3.41 -1.91
N GLU A 359 23.57 -2.56 -2.91
CA GLU A 359 22.46 -1.61 -2.83
C GLU A 359 21.10 -2.29 -2.64
N LYS A 360 20.92 -3.49 -3.20
CA LYS A 360 19.70 -4.27 -3.00
C LYS A 360 19.55 -4.74 -1.55
N LEU A 361 20.64 -5.15 -0.91
CA LEU A 361 20.65 -5.53 0.51
C LEU A 361 20.50 -4.31 1.41
N LEU A 362 21.16 -3.20 1.09
CA LEU A 362 20.97 -1.93 1.78
C LEU A 362 19.50 -1.49 1.74
N LEU A 363 18.87 -1.44 0.55
CA LEU A 363 17.47 -1.05 0.41
C LEU A 363 16.50 -1.98 1.16
N LYS A 364 16.83 -3.28 1.27
CA LYS A 364 16.02 -4.23 2.04
C LYS A 364 16.06 -3.94 3.55
N ASN A 365 17.18 -3.40 4.02
CA ASN A 365 17.45 -3.16 5.44
C ASN A 365 17.50 -1.67 5.81
N ILE A 366 17.17 -0.77 4.87
CA ILE A 366 17.29 0.69 5.02
C ILE A 366 16.46 1.23 6.18
N TRP A 367 15.40 0.51 6.56
CA TRP A 367 14.54 0.83 7.69
C TRP A 367 15.25 0.73 9.04
N LEU A 368 16.45 0.14 9.11
CA LEU A 368 17.29 0.14 10.32
C LEU A 368 18.10 1.43 10.49
N LEU A 369 18.20 2.27 9.45
CA LEU A 369 18.88 3.56 9.49
C LEU A 369 17.87 4.66 9.81
N GLN A 370 17.69 4.94 11.10
CA GLN A 370 16.74 5.93 11.62
C GLN A 370 17.37 6.83 12.69
N GLY A 371 16.64 7.89 13.06
CA GLY A 371 17.08 8.84 14.09
C GLY A 371 18.30 9.62 13.62
N ARG A 372 19.29 9.75 14.51
CA ARG A 372 20.61 10.28 14.19
C ARG A 372 21.50 9.17 13.63
N VAL A 373 21.88 9.31 12.36
CA VAL A 373 22.68 8.33 11.62
C VAL A 373 24.11 8.84 11.43
N LEU A 374 25.10 8.01 11.77
CA LEU A 374 26.50 8.24 11.41
C LEU A 374 26.83 7.50 10.11
N ASP A 375 27.26 8.22 9.07
CA ASP A 375 27.80 7.66 7.82
C ASP A 375 29.32 7.72 7.82
N ILE A 376 29.96 6.56 7.94
CA ILE A 376 31.42 6.43 7.98
C ILE A 376 31.93 6.15 6.57
N GLY A 377 32.94 6.91 6.13
CA GLY A 377 33.51 6.80 4.76
C GLY A 377 32.63 7.45 3.69
N SER A 378 31.95 8.54 4.05
CA SER A 378 30.88 9.14 3.26
C SER A 378 31.35 10.24 2.30
N LYS A 379 32.53 10.08 1.69
CA LYS A 379 33.14 11.03 0.74
C LYS A 379 32.18 11.79 -0.18
N ASN A 380 31.15 11.10 -0.70
CA ASN A 380 30.17 11.66 -1.65
C ASN A 380 28.71 11.59 -1.19
N ARG A 381 28.43 11.26 0.08
CA ARG A 381 27.05 11.22 0.65
C ARG A 381 26.03 10.50 -0.23
N ARG A 382 26.42 9.33 -0.72
CA ARG A 382 25.73 8.61 -1.82
C ARG A 382 24.28 8.24 -1.48
N TYR A 383 23.99 8.00 -0.21
CA TYR A 383 22.73 7.39 0.23
C TYR A 383 21.80 8.35 0.97
N ASP A 384 22.17 9.62 1.14
CA ASP A 384 21.36 10.64 1.80
C ASP A 384 19.95 10.76 1.23
N GLN A 385 19.79 10.66 -0.10
CA GLN A 385 18.48 10.81 -0.75
C GLN A 385 17.52 9.63 -0.48
N ILE A 386 18.05 8.49 -0.02
CA ILE A 386 17.25 7.28 0.22
C ILE A 386 17.11 6.94 1.71
N ILE A 387 18.02 7.44 2.55
CA ILE A 387 17.98 7.29 4.00
C ILE A 387 17.11 8.41 4.58
N LYS A 388 16.03 8.03 5.26
CA LYS A 388 15.10 8.97 5.89
C LYS A 388 15.45 9.19 7.37
N ALA A 389 16.65 9.70 7.63
CA ALA A 389 17.13 10.02 8.97
C ALA A 389 16.57 11.36 9.48
N GLU A 390 16.50 11.52 10.80
CA GLU A 390 16.24 12.83 11.43
C GLU A 390 17.48 13.74 11.30
N GLU A 391 18.67 13.14 11.43
CA GLU A 391 19.96 13.81 11.30
C GLU A 391 20.98 12.85 10.66
N MET A 392 21.75 13.34 9.69
CA MET A 392 22.77 12.55 8.99
C MET A 392 24.15 13.19 9.16
N VAL A 393 24.99 12.57 9.99
CA VAL A 393 26.38 12.99 10.23
C VAL A 393 27.30 12.17 9.34
N ALA A 394 27.93 12.81 8.36
CA ALA A 394 28.84 12.16 7.43
C ALA A 394 30.29 12.45 7.81
N ILE A 395 31.12 11.41 7.89
CA ILE A 395 32.55 11.53 8.17
C ILE A 395 33.40 10.82 7.12
N ASP A 396 34.59 11.34 6.88
CA ASP A 396 35.62 10.74 6.05
C ASP A 396 37.02 11.17 6.53
N LEU A 397 38.08 10.51 6.05
CA LEU A 397 39.46 10.94 6.32
C LEU A 397 39.82 12.22 5.57
N GLU A 398 39.13 12.48 4.46
CA GLU A 398 39.21 13.74 3.71
C GLU A 398 37.97 14.61 3.99
N GLU A 399 38.16 15.72 4.70
CA GLU A 399 37.07 16.68 4.93
C GLU A 399 36.57 17.26 3.60
N ASN A 400 35.24 17.32 3.41
CA ASN A 400 34.61 17.98 2.28
C ASN A 400 33.50 18.91 2.76
N LYS A 401 33.85 20.18 2.95
CA LYS A 401 32.93 21.20 3.46
C LYS A 401 31.76 21.49 2.53
N GLU A 402 31.99 21.44 1.21
CA GLU A 402 30.91 21.68 0.22
C GLU A 402 29.84 20.60 0.27
N ALA A 403 30.24 19.36 0.53
CA ALA A 403 29.33 18.24 0.71
C ALA A 403 28.88 18.06 2.18
N ASN A 404 29.31 18.91 3.12
CA ASN A 404 29.05 18.74 4.55
C ASN A 404 29.54 17.37 5.08
N VAL A 405 30.76 16.97 4.70
CA VAL A 405 31.45 15.78 5.21
C VAL A 405 32.56 16.22 6.15
N LEU A 406 32.47 15.78 7.41
CA LEU A 406 33.41 16.15 8.46
C LEU A 406 34.65 15.25 8.43
N TYR A 407 35.77 15.76 8.90
CA TYR A 407 36.91 14.89 9.21
C TYR A 407 36.56 13.94 10.37
N GLY A 408 36.81 12.64 10.18
CA GLY A 408 36.65 11.65 11.24
C GLY A 408 37.43 10.37 10.96
N ASP A 409 38.31 10.02 11.89
CA ASP A 409 39.08 8.77 11.87
C ASP A 409 38.51 7.81 12.93
N ILE A 410 37.76 6.81 12.47
CA ILE A 410 37.10 5.84 13.36
C ILE A 410 38.10 5.02 14.18
N GLU A 411 39.35 4.88 13.72
CA GLU A 411 40.41 4.16 14.45
C GLU A 411 40.99 5.00 15.59
N LYS A 412 40.88 6.33 15.52
CA LYS A 412 41.36 7.25 16.57
C LYS A 412 40.29 7.63 17.59
N GLY A 413 39.04 7.28 17.33
CA GLY A 413 37.89 7.69 18.12
C GLY A 413 37.33 9.01 17.62
N LEU A 414 36.02 9.16 17.72
CA LEU A 414 35.30 10.35 17.30
C LEU A 414 34.88 11.17 18.51
N ASN A 415 34.86 12.50 18.36
CA ASN A 415 34.46 13.43 19.42
C ASN A 415 32.94 13.50 19.60
N TYR A 416 32.33 12.35 19.89
CA TYR A 416 30.93 12.20 20.25
C TYR A 416 30.81 11.42 21.56
N PRO A 417 29.81 11.74 22.41
CA PRO A 417 29.53 10.96 23.61
C PRO A 417 29.21 9.49 23.31
N ASP A 418 29.27 8.66 24.34
CA ASP A 418 28.76 7.28 24.27
C ASP A 418 27.27 7.29 23.94
N ASN A 419 26.80 6.29 23.20
CA ASN A 419 25.37 6.12 22.87
C ASN A 419 24.77 7.37 22.20
N TYR A 420 25.51 8.02 21.31
CA TYR A 420 25.09 9.26 20.66
C TYR A 420 24.24 9.04 19.41
N PHE A 421 24.53 7.98 18.64
CA PHE A 421 23.87 7.67 17.37
C PHE A 421 22.81 6.59 17.51
N ASP A 422 21.68 6.77 16.83
CA ASP A 422 20.60 5.77 16.80
C ASP A 422 20.93 4.63 15.82
N SER A 423 21.68 4.93 14.75
CA SER A 423 22.17 3.92 13.81
C SER A 423 23.45 4.37 13.10
N ILE A 424 24.15 3.40 12.50
CA ILE A 424 25.43 3.62 11.81
C ILE A 424 25.38 3.00 10.41
N LEU A 425 25.92 3.70 9.43
CA LEU A 425 26.21 3.21 8.09
C LEU A 425 27.74 3.21 7.88
N CYS A 426 28.30 2.09 7.43
CA CYS A 426 29.74 1.97 7.15
C CYS A 426 29.95 0.98 6.00
N LEU A 427 29.90 1.48 4.77
CA LEU A 427 29.92 0.65 3.56
C LEU A 427 31.28 0.75 2.88
N GLU A 428 31.98 -0.39 2.73
CA GLU A 428 33.26 -0.44 2.00
C GLU A 428 34.30 0.54 2.60
N VAL A 429 34.45 0.47 3.93
CA VAL A 429 35.45 1.22 4.70
C VAL A 429 36.42 0.27 5.42
N VAL A 430 35.93 -0.88 5.90
CA VAL A 430 36.70 -1.80 6.74
C VAL A 430 37.98 -2.27 6.04
N GLU A 431 37.94 -2.41 4.72
CA GLU A 431 39.08 -2.81 3.91
C GLU A 431 40.25 -1.83 3.97
N TYR A 432 40.02 -0.57 4.33
CA TYR A 432 41.03 0.47 4.44
C TYR A 432 41.58 0.63 5.85
N LEU A 433 40.99 -0.03 6.86
CA LEU A 433 41.39 0.13 8.26
C LEU A 433 42.72 -0.59 8.55
N ASN A 434 43.48 -0.08 9.52
CA ASN A 434 44.68 -0.75 10.02
C ASN A 434 44.37 -1.62 11.26
N ASP A 435 43.45 -1.18 12.11
CA ASP A 435 42.98 -1.78 13.36
C ASP A 435 41.44 -1.89 13.33
N PHE A 436 40.97 -2.88 12.57
CA PHE A 436 39.55 -3.22 12.47
C PHE A 436 38.86 -3.47 13.84
N PRO A 437 39.47 -4.17 14.81
CA PRO A 437 38.90 -4.29 16.16
C PRO A 437 38.67 -2.95 16.87
N LYS A 438 39.60 -2.00 16.76
CA LYS A 438 39.46 -0.69 17.42
C LYS A 438 38.33 0.15 16.81
N ALA A 439 38.25 0.22 15.48
CA ALA A 439 37.14 0.88 14.80
C ALA A 439 35.79 0.26 15.19
N THR A 440 35.74 -1.05 15.36
CA THR A 440 34.51 -1.76 15.74
C THR A 440 34.09 -1.47 17.18
N ARG A 441 35.04 -1.39 18.12
CA ARG A 441 34.75 -0.93 19.50
C ARG A 441 34.25 0.51 19.53
N GLU A 442 34.79 1.38 18.68
CA GLU A 442 34.31 2.76 18.59
C GLU A 442 32.88 2.83 18.04
N MET A 443 32.56 2.07 16.99
CA MET A 443 31.17 1.95 16.51
C MET A 443 30.23 1.45 17.61
N TYR A 444 30.65 0.46 18.41
CA TYR A 444 29.88 -0.03 19.55
C TYR A 444 29.68 1.04 20.63
N ARG A 445 30.72 1.82 20.97
CA ARG A 445 30.64 2.92 21.94
C ARG A 445 29.63 3.98 21.51
N LEU A 446 29.66 4.34 20.23
CA LEU A 446 28.89 5.42 19.64
C LEU A 446 27.41 5.11 19.45
N ILE A 447 27.05 3.85 19.18
CA ILE A 447 25.67 3.46 18.94
C ILE A 447 24.90 3.29 20.26
N LYS A 448 23.63 3.70 20.27
CA LYS A 448 22.72 3.51 21.41
C LYS A 448 22.36 2.03 21.62
N PRO A 449 22.01 1.61 22.85
CA PRO A 449 21.38 0.31 23.09
C PRO A 449 20.11 0.15 22.24
N GLY A 450 19.95 -0.99 21.59
CA GLY A 450 18.88 -1.26 20.62
C GLY A 450 19.09 -0.64 19.23
N GLY A 451 20.15 0.15 19.04
CA GLY A 451 20.51 0.73 17.75
C GLY A 451 21.15 -0.30 16.81
N ALA A 452 21.08 -0.03 15.51
CA ALA A 452 21.61 -0.91 14.47
C ALA A 452 22.72 -0.27 13.60
N ALA A 453 23.75 -1.05 13.28
CA ALA A 453 24.78 -0.67 12.30
C ALA A 453 24.66 -1.52 11.04
N LEU A 454 24.64 -0.89 9.87
CA LEU A 454 24.69 -1.55 8.55
C LEU A 454 26.09 -1.37 7.94
N LEU A 455 26.75 -2.49 7.69
CA LEU A 455 28.10 -2.49 7.13
C LEU A 455 28.22 -3.31 5.85
N SER A 456 29.23 -2.99 5.05
CA SER A 456 29.69 -3.89 3.99
C SER A 456 31.20 -3.94 3.88
N ILE A 457 31.71 -5.12 3.52
CA ILE A 457 33.14 -5.37 3.33
C ILE A 457 33.34 -6.09 1.98
N PRO A 458 34.17 -5.59 1.06
CA PRO A 458 34.47 -6.31 -0.18
C PRO A 458 35.35 -7.53 0.12
N PHE A 459 35.23 -8.56 -0.73
CA PHE A 459 36.05 -9.77 -0.62
C PHE A 459 36.71 -10.11 -1.97
N PHE A 460 35.99 -10.77 -2.88
CA PHE A 460 36.43 -10.91 -4.28
C PHE A 460 36.19 -9.63 -5.08
N SER A 461 37.04 -8.62 -4.85
CA SER A 461 37.10 -7.36 -5.59
C SER A 461 38.50 -7.12 -6.15
N ASN A 462 38.65 -6.10 -6.99
CA ASN A 462 39.96 -5.64 -7.46
C ASN A 462 40.67 -4.90 -6.32
N GLU A 463 41.98 -5.07 -6.20
CA GLU A 463 42.81 -4.30 -5.27
C GLU A 463 42.74 -2.79 -5.58
N HIS A 464 42.55 -1.99 -4.54
CA HIS A 464 42.37 -0.55 -4.60
C HIS A 464 42.81 0.10 -3.28
N ASP A 465 44.08 -0.14 -2.90
CA ASP A 465 44.73 0.34 -1.67
C ASP A 465 44.13 -0.25 -0.37
N ASP A 466 43.60 -1.46 -0.45
CA ASP A 466 43.05 -2.19 0.70
C ASP A 466 44.16 -2.69 1.63
N ASN A 467 43.98 -2.51 2.93
CA ASN A 467 44.82 -3.09 3.98
C ASN A 467 44.37 -4.51 4.37
N LEU A 468 43.06 -4.80 4.30
CA LEU A 468 42.51 -6.10 4.71
C LEU A 468 41.21 -6.48 4.01
N ARG A 469 40.96 -7.79 3.87
CA ARG A 469 39.67 -8.33 3.39
C ARG A 469 39.29 -9.57 4.21
N PRO A 470 38.65 -9.39 5.37
CA PRO A 470 38.41 -10.48 6.31
C PRO A 470 37.43 -11.49 5.75
N THR A 471 37.69 -12.77 6.03
CA THR A 471 36.69 -13.81 5.82
C THR A 471 35.51 -13.60 6.75
N LYS A 472 34.33 -14.13 6.37
CA LYS A 472 33.12 -14.09 7.21
C LYS A 472 33.38 -14.46 8.67
N LYS A 473 34.11 -15.57 8.91
CA LYS A 473 34.39 -16.08 10.26
C LYS A 473 35.23 -15.12 11.09
N PHE A 474 36.24 -14.49 10.48
CA PHE A 474 37.07 -13.52 11.17
C PHE A 474 36.29 -12.23 11.47
N ALA A 475 35.52 -11.72 10.50
CA ALA A 475 34.67 -10.55 10.71
C ALA A 475 33.67 -10.78 11.87
N GLU A 476 32.97 -11.92 11.87
CA GLU A 476 32.04 -12.28 12.94
C GLU A 476 32.69 -12.31 14.33
N LYS A 477 33.90 -12.88 14.41
CA LYS A 477 34.68 -12.92 15.65
C LYS A 477 34.96 -11.51 16.17
N VAL A 478 35.47 -10.61 15.32
CA VAL A 478 35.78 -9.23 15.71
C VAL A 478 34.54 -8.49 16.20
N PHE A 479 33.42 -8.58 15.47
CA PHE A 479 32.18 -7.90 15.87
C PHE A 479 31.66 -8.39 17.23
N LYS A 480 31.72 -9.69 17.50
CA LYS A 480 31.33 -10.27 18.80
C LYS A 480 32.26 -9.84 19.93
N GLU A 481 33.57 -9.86 19.70
CA GLU A 481 34.57 -9.43 20.69
C GLU A 481 34.49 -7.93 21.00
N SER A 482 33.92 -7.12 20.09
CA SER A 482 33.64 -5.70 20.33
C SER A 482 32.35 -5.43 21.13
N GLY A 483 31.56 -6.44 21.47
CA GLY A 483 30.41 -6.33 22.36
C GLY A 483 29.03 -6.32 21.70
N PHE A 484 28.92 -6.49 20.37
CA PHE A 484 27.61 -6.54 19.70
C PHE A 484 26.84 -7.82 20.02
N ASP A 485 25.63 -7.69 20.57
CA ASP A 485 24.75 -8.79 20.98
C ASP A 485 24.29 -9.66 19.82
N LYS A 486 23.99 -9.01 18.68
CA LYS A 486 23.49 -9.69 17.47
C LYS A 486 24.33 -9.30 16.27
N VAL A 487 24.93 -10.31 15.63
CA VAL A 487 25.77 -10.17 14.43
C VAL A 487 25.19 -11.01 13.30
N GLU A 488 24.55 -10.36 12.34
CA GLU A 488 23.99 -11.02 11.16
C GLU A 488 24.86 -10.73 9.93
N ILE A 489 25.50 -11.76 9.37
CA ILE A 489 26.36 -11.62 8.18
C ILE A 489 25.78 -12.39 7.00
N THR A 490 25.45 -11.65 5.95
CA THR A 490 24.99 -12.17 4.66
C THR A 490 26.11 -12.03 3.62
N THR A 491 26.51 -13.13 3.00
CA THR A 491 27.39 -13.08 1.82
C THR A 491 26.57 -12.65 0.59
N PHE A 492 27.15 -11.84 -0.28
CA PHE A 492 26.51 -11.42 -1.52
C PHE A 492 27.47 -11.46 -2.71
N GLY A 493 26.87 -11.55 -3.90
CA GLY A 493 27.60 -11.97 -5.08
C GLY A 493 27.93 -13.47 -5.04
N ASN A 494 28.55 -13.92 -6.12
CA ASN A 494 29.07 -15.25 -6.32
C ASN A 494 30.14 -15.24 -7.43
N SER A 495 30.65 -16.41 -7.80
CA SER A 495 31.66 -16.55 -8.86
C SER A 495 31.27 -15.83 -10.17
N HIS A 496 30.03 -15.98 -10.63
CA HIS A 496 29.55 -15.32 -11.85
C HIS A 496 29.56 -13.81 -11.74
N THR A 497 29.17 -13.25 -10.60
CA THR A 497 29.17 -11.79 -10.39
C THR A 497 30.59 -11.22 -10.37
N ALA A 498 31.55 -11.97 -9.82
CA ALA A 498 32.96 -11.56 -9.78
C ALA A 498 33.58 -11.59 -11.18
N ILE A 499 33.39 -12.68 -11.94
CA ILE A 499 33.88 -12.80 -13.32
C ILE A 499 33.26 -11.70 -14.19
N TRP A 500 31.96 -11.41 -14.01
CA TRP A 500 31.29 -10.30 -14.70
C TRP A 500 31.98 -8.96 -14.46
N ASP A 501 32.22 -8.60 -13.19
CA ASP A 501 32.80 -7.32 -12.83
C ASP A 501 34.25 -7.19 -13.34
N MET A 502 35.04 -8.25 -13.23
CA MET A 502 36.41 -8.32 -13.76
C MET A 502 36.43 -8.12 -15.28
N THR A 503 35.54 -8.81 -16.00
CA THR A 503 35.49 -8.77 -17.47
C THR A 503 35.02 -7.39 -17.95
N LYS A 504 34.00 -6.83 -17.29
CA LYS A 504 33.44 -5.51 -17.60
C LYS A 504 34.49 -4.41 -17.42
N ARG A 505 35.28 -4.47 -16.34
CA ARG A 505 36.34 -3.49 -16.08
C ARG A 505 37.40 -3.51 -17.19
N LYS A 506 37.89 -4.70 -17.58
CA LYS A 506 38.85 -4.84 -18.70
C LYS A 506 38.31 -4.26 -20.00
N SER A 507 37.04 -4.53 -20.34
CA SER A 507 36.41 -3.97 -21.54
C SER A 507 36.19 -2.45 -21.49
N ALA A 508 36.22 -1.84 -20.30
CA ALA A 508 36.07 -0.39 -20.14
C ALA A 508 37.37 0.40 -20.34
N GLN A 509 38.53 -0.28 -20.31
CA GLN A 509 39.89 0.29 -20.37
C GLN A 509 40.41 0.54 -21.80
N GLY A 510 39.59 0.39 -22.85
CA GLY A 510 40.00 0.63 -24.24
C GLY A 510 38.89 1.16 -25.16
N GLY A 511 39.30 1.87 -26.21
CA GLY A 511 38.43 2.31 -27.31
C GLY A 511 37.55 3.54 -27.04
N SER A 512 36.90 4.05 -28.09
CA SER A 512 35.98 5.19 -27.98
C SER A 512 34.71 4.82 -27.19
N VAL A 513 34.00 5.84 -26.67
CA VAL A 513 32.72 5.65 -25.95
C VAL A 513 31.73 4.80 -26.75
N LEU A 514 31.69 5.00 -28.08
CA LEU A 514 30.83 4.24 -28.97
C LEU A 514 31.22 2.75 -29.02
N LYS A 515 32.52 2.44 -29.16
CA LYS A 515 33.03 1.05 -29.14
C LYS A 515 32.72 0.35 -27.82
N ARG A 516 32.84 1.05 -26.69
CA ARG A 516 32.49 0.50 -25.35
C ARG A 516 31.00 0.21 -25.21
N LYS A 517 30.12 1.10 -25.71
CA LYS A 517 28.67 0.84 -25.75
C LYS A 517 28.33 -0.37 -26.61
N ILE A 518 28.88 -0.45 -27.82
CA ILE A 518 28.66 -1.57 -28.74
C ILE A 518 29.13 -2.88 -28.10
N GLY A 519 30.35 -2.91 -27.54
CA GLY A 519 30.88 -4.08 -26.84
C GLY A 519 30.01 -4.52 -25.65
N TYR A 520 29.49 -3.56 -24.87
CA TYR A 520 28.55 -3.89 -23.79
C TYR A 520 27.28 -4.58 -24.30
N TYR A 521 26.65 -4.03 -25.34
CA TYR A 521 25.41 -4.61 -25.87
C TYR A 521 25.62 -5.95 -26.59
N LEU A 522 26.77 -6.17 -27.23
CA LEU A 522 27.07 -7.41 -27.93
C LEU A 522 27.53 -8.55 -27.01
N PHE A 523 28.29 -8.26 -25.96
CA PHE A 523 28.90 -9.30 -25.11
C PHE A 523 28.26 -9.39 -23.73
N PHE A 524 28.01 -8.26 -23.07
CA PHE A 524 27.55 -8.24 -21.69
C PHE A 524 26.03 -8.38 -21.60
N LEU A 525 25.25 -7.76 -22.49
CA LEU A 525 23.79 -7.91 -22.44
C LEU A 525 23.34 -9.39 -22.61
N PRO A 526 23.84 -10.17 -23.59
CA PRO A 526 23.47 -11.58 -23.70
C PRO A 526 23.86 -12.38 -22.46
N TRP A 527 25.05 -12.12 -21.91
CA TRP A 527 25.51 -12.80 -20.71
C TRP A 527 24.69 -12.44 -19.45
N LEU A 528 24.28 -11.17 -19.30
CA LEU A 528 23.38 -10.70 -18.25
C LEU A 528 22.02 -11.41 -18.34
N LEU A 529 21.48 -11.51 -19.55
CA LEU A 529 20.22 -12.20 -19.80
C LEU A 529 20.34 -13.69 -19.48
N LEU A 530 21.44 -14.34 -19.86
CA LEU A 530 21.71 -15.75 -19.55
C LEU A 530 21.79 -15.99 -18.03
N ILE A 531 22.59 -15.19 -17.31
CA ILE A 531 22.73 -15.28 -15.84
C ILE A 531 21.35 -15.17 -15.17
N ARG A 532 20.53 -14.20 -15.60
CA ARG A 532 19.19 -14.00 -15.01
C ARG A 532 18.18 -15.07 -15.41
N MET A 533 18.20 -15.52 -16.65
CA MET A 533 17.30 -16.57 -17.15
C MET A 533 17.53 -17.87 -16.38
N LEU A 534 18.79 -18.23 -16.17
CA LEU A 534 19.21 -19.42 -15.41
C LEU A 534 19.25 -19.19 -13.88
N LYS A 535 18.92 -17.98 -13.42
CA LYS A 535 18.98 -17.55 -12.01
C LYS A 535 20.34 -17.82 -11.35
N LEU A 536 21.42 -17.77 -12.13
CA LEU A 536 22.78 -18.05 -11.64
C LEU A 536 23.23 -17.02 -10.61
N ASP A 537 22.71 -15.79 -10.67
CA ASP A 537 22.95 -14.74 -9.68
C ASP A 537 22.37 -15.04 -8.29
N LYS A 538 21.45 -16.00 -8.18
CA LYS A 538 20.84 -16.44 -6.93
C LYS A 538 21.45 -17.71 -6.36
N LYS A 539 22.24 -18.43 -7.16
CA LYS A 539 22.93 -19.63 -6.67
C LYS A 539 24.06 -19.18 -5.76
N GLN A 540 24.02 -19.63 -4.51
CA GLN A 540 25.15 -19.50 -3.62
C GLN A 540 26.21 -20.51 -4.04
N ASP A 541 27.46 -20.08 -4.05
CA ASP A 541 28.62 -20.94 -4.17
C ASP A 541 29.63 -20.54 -3.08
N GLN A 542 30.82 -21.15 -3.10
CA GLN A 542 31.87 -20.86 -2.12
C GLN A 542 32.51 -19.47 -2.34
N TYR A 543 32.19 -18.78 -3.44
CA TYR A 543 32.69 -17.46 -3.77
C TYR A 543 31.63 -16.41 -3.43
N TYR A 544 32.07 -15.23 -3.00
CA TYR A 544 31.20 -14.08 -2.78
C TYR A 544 32.01 -12.81 -3.00
N SER A 545 31.38 -11.77 -3.53
CA SER A 545 32.07 -10.52 -3.80
C SER A 545 32.13 -9.61 -2.59
N GLY A 546 31.29 -9.82 -1.58
CA GLY A 546 31.37 -9.11 -0.31
C GLY A 546 30.47 -9.67 0.79
N LEU A 547 30.62 -9.06 1.96
CA LEU A 547 29.84 -9.29 3.17
C LEU A 547 28.91 -8.10 3.40
N PHE A 548 27.65 -8.35 3.69
CA PHE A 548 26.71 -7.36 4.21
C PHE A 548 26.39 -7.73 5.65
N ILE A 549 26.60 -6.80 6.58
CA ILE A 549 26.55 -7.05 8.01
C ILE A 549 25.51 -6.15 8.65
N ILE A 550 24.71 -6.73 9.54
CA ILE A 550 23.82 -6.01 10.45
C ILE A 550 24.29 -6.30 11.87
N LEU A 551 24.63 -5.25 12.60
CA LEU A 551 25.00 -5.32 14.01
C LEU A 551 23.90 -4.67 14.83
N THR A 552 23.59 -5.25 16.00
CA THR A 552 22.69 -4.64 16.98
C THR A 552 23.38 -4.64 18.34
N LYS A 553 23.31 -3.49 19.01
CA LYS A 553 23.79 -3.29 20.37
C LYS A 553 22.69 -3.52 21.39
#